data_AF-A0A6G1IJJ1-F1
#
_entry.id   AF-A0A6G1IJJ1-F1
#
_cell.length_a   1.000
_cell.length_b   1.000
_cell.length_c   1.000
_cell.angle_alpha   90.00
_cell.angle_beta   90.00
_cell.angle_gamma   90.00
#
_symmetry.space_group_name_H-M   'P 1'
#
loop_
_entity.id
_entity.type
_entity.pdbx_description
1 polymer ?
#
loop_
_entity_poly.entity_id
_entity_poly.type
_entity_poly.pdbx_seq_one_letter_code
_entity_poly.pdbx_strand_id
1 'polypeptide(L)'
;MASIVSTEPTLVGNAGGGGSIFSSSTLVQNDAQPAHLPRSTSNAHDSDAARTTYHIYPEKERHKRIQSRIDLTHESLKSAAGRAARKAKKDAKKGVAVEPEAEPDSEAETNYRHCGGAFFLHSPYLAFHNPPQVLYLGGDEVTPRTPVMLIHGSAFWRKYKLQYGYDLARADVVDPRGVISWKHNGGNKAELKADDKKFKGYKVRTWRLWGETGKAYVHKVKANRKAGIGLDPDDPLDPVGMDDQLSDNYRARADHVVYLDWEHPFSRHARQYHFRYNEVDFYWKGTKTIEKSGFFGRFLRYNHLKLVAQIPAIDEADQTFKPQVCLGTYTCSLSQKKCGRLELYDSVILQLAEVYIQVIGTPGLREEERIKVLRLKKTWFYRVLVATALCMINAEKEKRQMVGEWLENAGEGAGG
;
A
#
# COMPACT_ATOMS: atom_id res chain seq x y z
N MET A 1 2.74 62.95 -5.59
CA MET A 1 3.02 63.81 -4.41
C MET A 1 3.82 62.97 -3.43
N ALA A 2 5.13 63.24 -3.40
CA ALA A 2 6.09 62.60 -2.51
C ALA A 2 6.12 63.35 -1.17
N SER A 3 6.41 62.65 -0.08
CA SER A 3 7.06 63.28 1.06
C SER A 3 8.03 62.29 1.69
N ILE A 4 9.31 62.62 1.46
CA ILE A 4 10.51 62.12 2.12
C ILE A 4 10.75 63.05 3.31
N VAL A 5 11.08 62.53 4.48
CA VAL A 5 11.90 63.25 5.47
C VAL A 5 12.91 62.28 6.08
N SER A 6 14.16 62.70 5.94
CA SER A 6 15.42 62.13 6.42
C SER A 6 15.77 62.74 7.79
N THR A 7 16.50 62.03 8.66
CA THR A 7 17.89 62.36 9.08
C THR A 7 18.34 61.53 10.29
N GLU A 8 19.53 60.91 10.13
CA GLU A 8 20.51 60.40 11.11
C GLU A 8 21.19 61.53 11.94
N PRO A 9 22.35 61.34 12.64
CA PRO A 9 22.85 60.27 13.55
C PRO A 9 23.49 60.84 14.86
N THR A 10 23.82 59.98 15.85
CA THR A 10 24.99 60.23 16.74
C THR A 10 25.63 58.94 17.27
N LEU A 11 26.95 58.83 17.06
CA LEU A 11 27.90 57.88 17.65
C LEU A 11 28.54 58.47 18.92
N VAL A 12 28.61 57.67 20.01
CA VAL A 12 29.69 57.61 21.04
C VAL A 12 29.46 56.25 21.74
N GLY A 13 30.34 55.24 21.81
CA GLY A 13 31.76 55.20 22.11
C GLY A 13 31.95 54.79 23.58
N ASN A 14 32.17 53.50 23.88
CA ASN A 14 33.03 53.15 25.03
C ASN A 14 33.58 51.71 25.00
N ALA A 15 34.87 51.64 25.33
CA ALA A 15 35.70 50.44 25.44
C ALA A 15 35.54 49.79 26.83
N GLY A 16 35.87 48.49 26.92
CA GLY A 16 36.05 47.83 28.22
C GLY A 16 36.10 46.30 28.21
N GLY A 17 37.30 45.76 27.94
CA GLY A 17 37.96 44.73 28.74
C GLY A 17 37.29 43.38 29.08
N GLY A 18 37.95 42.30 28.64
CA GLY A 18 38.39 41.23 29.55
C GLY A 18 37.50 39.99 29.67
N GLY A 19 38.08 38.83 29.36
CA GLY A 19 37.52 37.53 29.79
C GLY A 19 37.78 36.37 28.84
N SER A 20 39.04 35.92 28.76
CA SER A 20 39.38 34.61 28.20
C SER A 20 39.00 33.52 29.19
N ILE A 21 38.03 32.66 28.85
CA ILE A 21 37.84 31.35 29.47
C ILE A 21 37.75 30.31 28.35
N PHE A 22 38.77 29.45 28.30
CA PHE A 22 38.77 28.20 27.55
C PHE A 22 37.66 27.29 28.09
N SER A 23 36.68 26.96 27.25
CA SER A 23 35.85 25.77 27.42
C SER A 23 36.16 24.81 26.28
N SER A 24 36.97 23.80 26.58
CA SER A 24 37.19 22.62 25.75
C SER A 24 35.85 21.91 25.54
N SER A 25 35.25 22.09 24.36
CA SER A 25 34.18 21.22 23.89
C SER A 25 34.82 20.00 23.26
N THR A 26 34.75 18.88 23.97
CA THR A 26 35.11 17.55 23.47
C THR A 26 34.11 17.18 22.38
N LEU A 27 34.50 17.39 21.14
CA LEU A 27 33.76 16.98 19.96
C LEU A 27 33.87 15.44 19.88
N VAL A 28 32.84 14.75 20.41
CA VAL A 28 32.68 13.30 20.23
C VAL A 28 32.30 13.08 18.78
N GLN A 29 33.32 12.91 17.95
CA GLN A 29 33.23 12.47 16.58
C GLN A 29 32.81 10.99 16.60
N ASN A 30 31.50 10.75 16.63
CA ASN A 30 30.94 9.42 16.41
C ASN A 30 31.12 9.10 14.92
N ASP A 31 32.24 8.47 14.59
CA ASP A 31 32.44 7.77 13.32
C ASP A 31 31.51 6.54 13.27
N ALA A 32 30.21 6.78 13.10
CA ALA A 32 29.28 5.74 12.69
C ALA A 32 29.57 5.43 11.22
N GLN A 33 30.43 4.44 10.98
CA GLN A 33 30.60 3.89 9.63
C GLN A 33 29.21 3.54 9.07
N PRO A 34 28.85 3.99 7.85
CA PRO A 34 27.57 3.65 7.25
C PRO A 34 27.51 2.13 7.11
N ALA A 35 26.55 1.51 7.78
CA ALA A 35 26.32 0.07 7.68
C ALA A 35 26.12 -0.29 6.20
N HIS A 36 27.13 -0.96 5.63
CA HIS A 36 27.07 -1.40 4.24
C HIS A 36 25.98 -2.45 4.12
N LEU A 37 24.88 -2.10 3.43
CA LEU A 37 23.89 -3.06 3.02
C LEU A 37 24.58 -4.12 2.13
N PRO A 38 24.32 -5.42 2.35
CA PRO A 38 24.96 -6.48 1.60
C PRO A 38 24.75 -6.24 0.09
N ARG A 39 25.86 -6.00 -0.62
CA ARG A 39 25.86 -5.80 -2.07
C ARG A 39 25.35 -7.09 -2.71
N SER A 40 24.24 -6.99 -3.44
CA SER A 40 23.58 -8.13 -4.06
C SER A 40 24.47 -8.76 -5.13
N THR A 41 25.22 -9.80 -4.76
CA THR A 41 25.71 -10.81 -5.68
C THR A 41 25.24 -12.18 -5.18
N SER A 42 24.38 -12.80 -5.98
CA SER A 42 23.86 -14.17 -5.88
C SER A 42 22.75 -14.43 -4.84
N ASN A 43 21.62 -14.92 -5.37
CA ASN A 43 20.55 -15.71 -4.77
C ASN A 43 20.38 -15.62 -3.25
N ALA A 44 19.45 -14.76 -2.82
CA ALA A 44 18.81 -14.78 -1.51
C ALA A 44 18.05 -16.10 -1.31
N HIS A 45 18.79 -17.16 -1.01
CA HIS A 45 18.29 -18.46 -0.57
C HIS A 45 18.65 -18.74 0.88
N ASP A 46 19.12 -17.73 1.63
CA ASP A 46 19.24 -17.80 3.08
C ASP A 46 17.84 -17.97 3.67
N SER A 47 17.59 -19.19 4.14
CA SER A 47 16.30 -19.69 4.60
C SER A 47 15.83 -19.08 5.93
N ASP A 48 16.61 -18.18 6.53
CA ASP A 48 16.41 -17.72 7.91
C ASP A 48 16.15 -16.21 8.05
N ALA A 49 16.16 -15.45 6.96
CA ALA A 49 15.80 -14.03 7.01
C ALA A 49 14.29 -13.86 7.27
N ALA A 50 13.94 -13.06 8.30
CA ALA A 50 12.56 -12.73 8.63
C ALA A 50 11.80 -12.22 7.41
N ARG A 51 10.76 -12.95 6.98
CA ARG A 51 9.94 -12.62 5.82
C ARG A 51 8.45 -12.74 6.13
N THR A 52 7.66 -11.84 5.57
CA THR A 52 6.21 -11.96 5.57
C THR A 52 5.71 -12.48 4.25
N THR A 53 4.92 -13.54 4.31
CA THR A 53 4.21 -14.08 3.15
C THR A 53 2.75 -13.71 3.25
N TYR A 54 2.20 -13.12 2.18
CA TYR A 54 0.78 -12.89 1.98
C TYR A 54 0.24 -13.75 0.85
N HIS A 55 -0.93 -14.32 1.09
CA HIS A 55 -1.72 -15.02 0.10
C HIS A 55 -2.91 -14.15 -0.30
N ILE A 56 -3.08 -13.99 -1.61
CA ILE A 56 -4.06 -13.05 -2.17
C ILE A 56 -5.16 -13.87 -2.84
N TYR A 57 -6.35 -13.78 -2.28
CA TYR A 57 -7.54 -14.50 -2.73
C TYR A 57 -8.56 -13.50 -3.29
N PRO A 58 -9.18 -13.78 -4.45
CA PRO A 58 -10.34 -13.03 -4.89
C PRO A 58 -11.51 -13.30 -3.93
N GLU A 59 -12.20 -12.24 -3.53
CA GLU A 59 -13.39 -12.31 -2.70
C GLU A 59 -14.54 -11.65 -3.46
N LYS A 60 -15.53 -12.46 -3.89
CA LYS A 60 -16.51 -12.07 -4.91
C LYS A 60 -15.78 -11.60 -6.19
N GLU A 61 -16.49 -10.93 -7.10
CA GLU A 61 -15.88 -10.54 -8.39
C GLU A 61 -14.83 -9.44 -8.28
N ARG A 62 -14.93 -8.58 -7.26
CA ARG A 62 -14.22 -7.29 -7.23
C ARG A 62 -13.33 -7.06 -6.03
N HIS A 63 -13.48 -7.81 -4.94
CA HIS A 63 -12.70 -7.61 -3.73
C HIS A 63 -11.54 -8.60 -3.66
N LYS A 64 -10.57 -8.32 -2.79
CA LYS A 64 -9.48 -9.25 -2.50
C LYS A 64 -9.25 -9.34 -1.02
N ARG A 65 -9.03 -10.56 -0.56
CA ARG A 65 -8.54 -10.86 0.79
C ARG A 65 -7.06 -11.17 0.72
N ILE A 66 -6.28 -10.49 1.55
CA ILE A 66 -4.83 -10.63 1.63
C ILE A 66 -4.54 -11.06 3.05
N GLN A 67 -3.95 -12.24 3.23
CA GLN A 67 -3.74 -12.78 4.57
C GLN A 67 -2.46 -13.60 4.61
N SER A 68 -1.81 -13.65 5.77
CA SER A 68 -0.58 -14.43 5.94
C SER A 68 -0.83 -15.94 5.98
N ARG A 69 -2.02 -16.36 6.43
CA ARG A 69 -2.41 -17.76 6.51
C ARG A 69 -2.89 -18.31 5.18
N ILE A 70 -2.45 -19.52 4.84
CA ILE A 70 -2.95 -20.24 3.67
C ILE A 70 -4.41 -20.64 3.93
N ASP A 71 -5.29 -20.33 2.99
CA ASP A 71 -6.67 -20.83 2.99
C ASP A 71 -6.75 -22.07 2.12
N LEU A 72 -6.79 -23.24 2.78
CA LEU A 72 -6.81 -24.53 2.12
C LEU A 72 -8.08 -24.75 1.28
N THR A 73 -9.17 -24.02 1.52
CA THR A 73 -10.42 -24.13 0.74
C THR A 73 -10.29 -23.48 -0.64
N HIS A 74 -9.38 -22.50 -0.76
CA HIS A 74 -9.06 -21.79 -1.98
C HIS A 74 -7.82 -22.35 -2.70
N GLU A 75 -7.08 -23.26 -2.07
CA GLU A 75 -5.96 -23.94 -2.70
C GLU A 75 -6.40 -25.03 -3.68
N SER A 76 -5.65 -25.17 -4.78
CA SER A 76 -5.84 -26.32 -5.67
C SER A 76 -5.39 -27.60 -4.96
N LEU A 77 -6.16 -28.69 -5.09
CA LEU A 77 -5.77 -30.02 -4.58
C LEU A 77 -4.43 -30.51 -5.15
N LYS A 78 -4.02 -30.00 -6.31
CA LYS A 78 -2.75 -30.32 -6.96
C LYS A 78 -1.60 -29.42 -6.52
N SER A 79 -1.86 -28.34 -5.79
CA SER A 79 -0.82 -27.42 -5.29
C SER A 79 0.06 -28.12 -4.25
N ALA A 80 1.27 -27.60 -4.01
CA ALA A 80 2.15 -28.13 -2.95
C ALA A 80 1.47 -28.09 -1.57
N ALA A 81 0.79 -26.97 -1.25
CA ALA A 81 0.01 -26.82 -0.02
C ALA A 81 -1.15 -27.83 0.05
N GLY A 82 -1.89 -28.01 -1.04
CA GLY A 82 -2.96 -29.00 -1.13
C GLY A 82 -2.46 -30.45 -0.96
N ARG A 83 -1.29 -30.77 -1.53
CA ARG A 83 -0.63 -32.08 -1.34
C ARG A 83 -0.18 -32.27 0.10
N ALA A 84 0.43 -31.26 0.71
CA ALA A 84 0.84 -31.30 2.12
C ALA A 84 -0.37 -31.49 3.05
N ALA A 85 -1.44 -30.73 2.86
CA ALA A 85 -2.67 -30.87 3.64
C ALA A 85 -3.33 -32.25 3.45
N ARG A 86 -3.33 -32.82 2.24
CA ARG A 86 -3.82 -34.19 2.00
C ARG A 86 -2.92 -35.24 2.65
N LYS A 87 -1.61 -35.05 2.62
CA LYS A 87 -0.64 -35.93 3.30
C LYS A 87 -0.89 -35.91 4.81
N ALA A 88 -0.96 -34.73 5.42
CA ALA A 88 -1.30 -34.57 6.83
C ALA A 88 -2.64 -35.25 7.21
N LYS A 89 -3.70 -35.08 6.40
CA LYS A 89 -4.98 -35.78 6.60
C LYS A 89 -4.88 -37.30 6.48
N LYS A 90 -4.02 -37.81 5.58
CA LYS A 90 -3.80 -39.26 5.40
C LYS A 90 -3.00 -39.84 6.55
N ASP A 91 -2.01 -39.11 7.04
CA ASP A 91 -1.16 -39.51 8.16
C ASP A 91 -1.98 -39.53 9.47
N ALA A 92 -2.81 -38.50 9.71
CA ALA A 92 -3.75 -38.46 10.83
C ALA A 92 -4.77 -39.62 10.80
N LYS A 93 -5.29 -39.99 9.63
CA LYS A 93 -6.21 -41.14 9.48
C LYS A 93 -5.54 -42.49 9.72
N LYS A 94 -4.22 -42.57 9.61
CA LYS A 94 -3.45 -43.81 9.82
C LYS A 94 -3.03 -44.02 11.27
N GLY A 95 -3.46 -43.15 12.19
CA GLY A 95 -3.01 -43.20 13.58
C GLY A 95 -1.52 -42.91 13.74
N VAL A 96 -0.85 -42.43 12.68
CA VAL A 96 0.49 -41.85 12.81
C VAL A 96 0.24 -40.51 13.48
N ALA A 97 0.50 -40.45 14.79
CA ALA A 97 0.55 -39.21 15.53
C ALA A 97 1.65 -38.34 14.89
N VAL A 98 1.25 -37.55 13.90
CA VAL A 98 1.96 -36.33 13.58
C VAL A 98 1.70 -35.47 14.80
N GLU A 99 2.72 -35.30 15.64
CA GLU A 99 2.64 -34.30 16.70
C GLU A 99 2.12 -33.01 16.04
N PRO A 100 0.98 -32.47 16.50
CA PRO A 100 0.56 -31.16 16.04
C PRO A 100 1.74 -30.22 16.34
N GLU A 101 2.24 -29.52 15.31
CA GLU A 101 3.16 -28.41 15.53
C GLU A 101 2.59 -27.59 16.69
N ALA A 102 3.34 -27.54 17.79
CA ALA A 102 2.88 -27.02 19.07
C ALA A 102 2.08 -25.73 18.85
N GLU A 103 0.81 -25.73 19.30
CA GLU A 103 0.08 -24.48 19.42
C GLU A 103 0.92 -23.56 20.32
N PRO A 104 1.25 -22.33 19.89
CA PRO A 104 2.07 -21.44 20.68
C PRO A 104 1.29 -21.03 21.94
N ASP A 105 1.65 -21.62 23.08
CA ASP A 105 1.00 -21.48 24.39
C ASP A 105 1.20 -20.10 25.05
N SER A 106 1.77 -19.12 24.35
CA SER A 106 1.96 -17.77 24.91
C SER A 106 0.89 -16.78 24.43
N GLU A 107 0.21 -16.13 25.38
CA GLU A 107 -0.66 -14.97 25.14
C GLU A 107 0.06 -13.82 24.39
N ALA A 108 1.39 -13.80 24.46
CA ALA A 108 2.25 -12.90 23.70
C ALA A 108 2.28 -13.26 22.19
N GLU A 109 2.35 -14.54 21.81
CA GLU A 109 2.32 -14.98 20.40
C GLU A 109 0.94 -14.89 19.75
N THR A 110 -0.14 -15.03 20.52
CA THR A 110 -1.51 -14.78 20.05
C THR A 110 -1.77 -13.28 19.82
N ASN A 111 -1.29 -12.40 20.69
CA ASN A 111 -1.29 -10.94 20.44
C ASN A 111 -0.37 -10.53 19.28
N TYR A 112 0.75 -11.24 19.08
CA TYR A 112 1.64 -11.08 17.92
C TYR A 112 0.95 -11.47 16.60
N ARG A 113 0.14 -12.54 16.61
CA ARG A 113 -0.69 -13.01 15.48
C ARG A 113 -1.78 -12.00 15.10
N HIS A 114 -2.28 -11.19 16.03
CA HIS A 114 -3.29 -10.16 15.74
C HIS A 114 -2.72 -8.83 15.24
N CYS A 115 -1.45 -8.52 15.50
CA CYS A 115 -0.83 -7.28 15.03
C CYS A 115 -0.36 -7.29 13.57
N GLY A 116 -0.37 -8.44 12.88
CA GLY A 116 0.25 -8.60 11.57
C GLY A 116 -0.58 -9.37 10.55
N GLY A 117 -1.21 -8.64 9.63
CA GLY A 117 -1.05 -9.01 8.23
C GLY A 117 -2.28 -9.44 7.44
N ALA A 118 -3.49 -9.18 7.92
CA ALA A 118 -4.66 -9.25 7.04
C ALA A 118 -4.94 -7.86 6.44
N PHE A 119 -5.06 -7.81 5.12
CA PHE A 119 -5.59 -6.65 4.40
C PHE A 119 -6.81 -7.08 3.59
N PHE A 120 -7.71 -6.13 3.39
CA PHE A 120 -8.84 -6.31 2.49
C PHE A 120 -8.85 -5.18 1.47
N LEU A 121 -8.84 -5.53 0.19
CA LEU A 121 -8.98 -4.57 -0.90
C LEU A 121 -10.42 -4.57 -1.39
N HIS A 122 -11.13 -3.48 -1.11
CA HIS A 122 -12.48 -3.25 -1.60
C HIS A 122 -12.43 -2.50 -2.92
N SER A 123 -13.08 -3.01 -3.96
CA SER A 123 -13.29 -2.25 -5.20
C SER A 123 -14.76 -1.86 -5.31
N PRO A 124 -15.15 -0.67 -4.83
CA PRO A 124 -16.53 -0.22 -4.88
C PRO A 124 -17.02 -0.10 -6.33
N TYR A 125 -18.33 -0.25 -6.53
CA TYR A 125 -18.96 -0.05 -7.83
C TYR A 125 -20.09 0.96 -7.71
N LEU A 126 -19.95 2.05 -8.46
CA LEU A 126 -20.96 3.08 -8.64
C LEU A 126 -21.11 3.33 -10.13
N ALA A 127 -22.31 3.16 -10.68
CA ALA A 127 -22.50 3.34 -12.11
C ALA A 127 -22.15 4.76 -12.55
N PHE A 128 -21.54 4.91 -13.73
CA PHE A 128 -21.04 6.18 -14.30
C PHE A 128 -19.93 6.86 -13.51
N HIS A 129 -19.36 6.16 -12.52
CA HIS A 129 -18.22 6.64 -11.76
C HIS A 129 -17.13 5.57 -11.72
N ASN A 130 -15.88 6.01 -11.55
CA ASN A 130 -14.75 5.15 -11.25
C ASN A 130 -14.26 5.50 -9.83
N PRO A 131 -14.92 5.01 -8.77
CA PRO A 131 -14.48 5.25 -7.40
C PRO A 131 -13.12 4.59 -7.13
N PRO A 132 -12.29 5.16 -6.24
CA PRO A 132 -11.04 4.52 -5.85
C PRO A 132 -11.30 3.17 -5.17
N GLN A 133 -10.36 2.24 -5.33
CA GLN A 133 -10.33 1.05 -4.46
C GLN A 133 -9.91 1.50 -3.05
N VAL A 134 -10.42 0.82 -2.03
CA VAL A 134 -10.10 1.14 -0.64
C VAL A 134 -9.38 -0.05 -0.02
N LEU A 135 -8.15 0.18 0.43
CA LEU A 135 -7.38 -0.79 1.20
C LEU A 135 -7.76 -0.63 2.68
N TYR A 136 -8.16 -1.73 3.30
CA TYR A 136 -8.46 -1.82 4.71
C TYR A 136 -7.40 -2.66 5.43
N LEU A 137 -7.12 -2.29 6.68
CA LEU A 137 -6.52 -3.19 7.65
C LEU A 137 -7.59 -4.09 8.25
N GLY A 138 -7.21 -5.35 8.48
CA GLY A 138 -8.14 -6.39 8.90
C GLY A 138 -8.80 -7.08 7.70
N GLY A 139 -8.95 -8.39 7.80
CA GLY A 139 -9.54 -9.23 6.76
C GLY A 139 -10.51 -10.28 7.29
N ASP A 140 -10.58 -10.43 8.61
CA ASP A 140 -11.45 -11.39 9.27
C ASP A 140 -12.85 -10.79 9.43
N GLU A 141 -13.89 -11.63 9.40
CA GLU A 141 -15.29 -11.17 9.56
C GLU A 141 -15.56 -10.54 10.92
N VAL A 142 -14.67 -10.82 11.90
CA VAL A 142 -14.84 -10.46 13.32
C VAL A 142 -14.28 -9.06 13.63
N THR A 143 -13.23 -8.61 12.94
CA THR A 143 -12.54 -7.36 13.27
C THR A 143 -13.06 -6.21 12.39
N PRO A 144 -13.39 -5.04 12.97
CA PRO A 144 -13.80 -3.88 12.18
C PRO A 144 -12.69 -3.50 11.20
N ARG A 145 -13.05 -3.37 9.93
CA ARG A 145 -12.12 -3.03 8.85
C ARG A 145 -11.83 -1.54 8.91
N THR A 146 -10.57 -1.17 9.13
CA THR A 146 -10.15 0.24 9.16
C THR A 146 -9.60 0.65 7.80
N PRO A 147 -10.20 1.62 7.09
CA PRO A 147 -9.68 2.08 5.82
C PRO A 147 -8.34 2.80 6.03
N VAL A 148 -7.35 2.48 5.20
CA VAL A 148 -6.00 3.03 5.32
C VAL A 148 -5.50 3.68 4.05
N MET A 149 -6.03 3.31 2.88
CA MET A 149 -5.58 3.92 1.63
C MET A 149 -6.66 3.92 0.57
N LEU A 150 -6.74 5.01 -0.20
CA LEU A 150 -7.49 5.10 -1.45
C LEU A 150 -6.53 4.88 -2.62
N ILE A 151 -6.90 3.98 -3.53
CA ILE A 151 -6.12 3.65 -4.72
C ILE A 151 -6.94 4.06 -5.93
N HIS A 152 -6.51 5.14 -6.59
CA HIS A 152 -7.12 5.64 -7.82
C HIS A 152 -6.36 5.09 -9.02
N GLY A 153 -7.01 4.23 -9.81
CA GLY A 153 -6.47 3.78 -11.09
C GLY A 153 -6.83 4.75 -12.22
N SER A 154 -5.84 5.07 -13.06
CA SER A 154 -6.08 5.73 -14.35
C SER A 154 -6.45 4.71 -15.43
N ALA A 155 -6.90 5.22 -16.57
CA ALA A 155 -7.14 4.39 -17.75
C ALA A 155 -5.85 3.65 -18.18
N PHE A 156 -6.01 2.43 -18.67
CA PHE A 156 -4.91 1.58 -19.16
C PHE A 156 -3.80 1.29 -18.13
N TRP A 157 -4.10 1.36 -16.83
CA TRP A 157 -3.17 0.99 -15.76
C TRP A 157 -1.85 1.78 -15.77
N ARG A 158 -1.82 2.95 -16.42
CA ARG A 158 -0.58 3.71 -16.64
C ARG A 158 -0.10 4.40 -15.39
N LYS A 159 -1.04 4.84 -14.56
CA LYS A 159 -0.79 5.63 -13.36
C LYS A 159 -1.77 5.25 -12.26
N TYR A 160 -1.25 5.15 -11.05
CA TYR A 160 -2.02 4.98 -9.83
C TYR A 160 -1.70 6.13 -8.88
N LYS A 161 -2.74 6.72 -8.30
CA LYS A 161 -2.62 7.70 -7.21
C LYS A 161 -3.06 7.04 -5.90
N LEU A 162 -2.15 6.94 -4.94
CA LEU A 162 -2.37 6.33 -3.64
C LEU A 162 -2.47 7.46 -2.61
N GLN A 163 -3.67 7.69 -2.06
CA GLN A 163 -3.90 8.68 -1.00
C GLN A 163 -4.03 7.96 0.34
N TYR A 164 -3.29 8.39 1.36
CA TYR A 164 -3.37 7.80 2.71
C TYR A 164 -3.19 8.86 3.79
N GLY A 165 -3.72 8.56 4.97
CA GLY A 165 -3.66 9.43 6.14
C GLY A 165 -4.58 8.95 7.25
N TYR A 166 -4.44 9.54 8.43
CA TYR A 166 -5.25 9.21 9.61
C TYR A 166 -6.71 9.60 9.44
N ASP A 167 -6.96 10.67 8.71
CA ASP A 167 -8.30 11.19 8.42
C ASP A 167 -9.19 10.17 7.71
N LEU A 168 -8.62 9.27 6.91
CA LEU A 168 -9.39 8.24 6.21
C LEU A 168 -10.06 7.25 7.18
N ALA A 169 -9.42 7.01 8.33
CA ALA A 169 -9.89 6.09 9.36
C ALA A 169 -10.95 6.69 10.29
N ARG A 170 -11.25 7.99 10.18
CA ARG A 170 -12.36 8.60 10.90
C ARG A 170 -13.66 7.88 10.53
N ALA A 171 -14.58 7.81 11.49
CA ALA A 171 -15.96 7.46 11.20
C ALA A 171 -16.50 8.39 10.10
N ASP A 172 -17.57 8.01 9.41
CA ASP A 172 -18.27 8.80 8.38
C ASP A 172 -17.50 9.27 7.12
N VAL A 173 -16.17 9.19 7.08
CA VAL A 173 -15.36 9.54 5.90
C VAL A 173 -15.55 8.55 4.76
N VAL A 174 -15.39 7.25 5.02
CA VAL A 174 -15.72 6.19 4.07
C VAL A 174 -17.07 5.61 4.44
N ASP A 175 -18.04 5.75 3.54
CA ASP A 175 -19.40 5.26 3.78
C ASP A 175 -19.52 3.74 3.55
N PRO A 176 -20.66 3.10 3.90
CA PRO A 176 -20.85 1.66 3.72
C PRO A 176 -20.85 1.15 2.26
N ARG A 177 -20.87 2.02 1.25
CA ARG A 177 -20.64 1.64 -0.16
C ARG A 177 -19.15 1.42 -0.42
N GLY A 178 -18.29 1.90 0.48
CA GLY A 178 -16.84 1.87 0.40
C GLY A 178 -16.29 3.02 -0.45
N VAL A 179 -16.97 4.16 -0.45
CA VAL A 179 -16.53 5.38 -1.14
C VAL A 179 -16.48 6.55 -0.15
N ILE A 180 -15.79 7.62 -0.52
CA ILE A 180 -15.77 8.82 0.31
C ILE A 180 -17.16 9.46 0.35
N SER A 181 -17.67 9.68 1.56
CA SER A 181 -18.93 10.36 1.80
C SER A 181 -18.91 11.77 1.22
N TRP A 182 -20.05 12.22 0.68
CA TRP A 182 -20.14 13.55 0.08
C TRP A 182 -19.85 14.68 1.07
N LYS A 183 -20.16 14.49 2.35
CA LYS A 183 -19.81 15.40 3.46
C LYS A 183 -18.31 15.75 3.52
N HIS A 184 -17.44 14.85 3.09
CA HIS A 184 -15.98 15.07 3.05
C HIS A 184 -15.46 15.33 1.63
N ASN A 185 -16.32 15.77 0.71
CA ASN A 185 -15.89 16.17 -0.62
C ASN A 185 -15.01 17.44 -0.51
N GLY A 186 -13.73 17.32 -0.86
CA GLY A 186 -12.76 18.40 -0.74
C GLY A 186 -12.96 19.56 -1.73
N GLY A 187 -13.89 19.44 -2.68
CA GLY A 187 -14.18 20.52 -3.61
C GLY A 187 -14.67 20.08 -4.98
N ASN A 188 -14.69 21.03 -5.91
CA ASN A 188 -14.99 20.79 -7.32
C ASN A 188 -13.78 20.15 -8.05
N LYS A 189 -13.96 19.85 -9.34
CA LYS A 189 -12.93 19.18 -10.15
C LYS A 189 -11.62 19.99 -10.27
N ALA A 190 -11.68 21.33 -10.24
CA ALA A 190 -10.49 22.17 -10.31
C ALA A 190 -9.71 22.13 -9.00
N GLU A 191 -10.40 22.23 -7.87
CA GLU A 191 -9.81 22.15 -6.53
C GLU A 191 -9.18 20.79 -6.26
N LEU A 192 -9.86 19.70 -6.64
CA LEU A 192 -9.35 18.33 -6.53
C LEU A 192 -8.13 18.05 -7.44
N LYS A 193 -7.95 18.85 -8.49
CA LYS A 193 -6.75 18.78 -9.35
C LYS A 193 -5.62 19.65 -8.82
N ALA A 194 -5.95 20.76 -8.16
CA ALA A 194 -4.98 21.67 -7.57
C ALA A 194 -4.34 21.08 -6.30
N ASP A 195 -5.12 20.38 -5.48
CA ASP A 195 -4.62 19.66 -4.30
C ASP A 195 -4.94 18.16 -4.38
N ASP A 196 -3.90 17.38 -4.67
CA ASP A 196 -3.99 15.93 -4.74
C ASP A 196 -4.25 15.24 -3.41
N LYS A 197 -4.18 15.95 -2.28
CA LYS A 197 -4.55 15.43 -0.96
C LYS A 197 -6.05 15.49 -0.70
N LYS A 198 -6.80 16.33 -1.43
CA LYS A 198 -8.25 16.45 -1.24
C LYS A 198 -8.96 15.17 -1.71
N PHE A 199 -9.92 14.72 -0.91
CA PHE A 199 -10.74 13.56 -1.27
C PHE A 199 -11.90 13.95 -2.17
N LYS A 200 -12.18 13.11 -3.16
CA LYS A 200 -13.39 13.23 -3.98
C LYS A 200 -14.53 12.48 -3.29
N GLY A 201 -15.53 13.20 -2.82
CA GLY A 201 -16.75 12.62 -2.26
C GLY A 201 -17.75 12.17 -3.33
N TYR A 202 -18.68 11.29 -2.96
CA TYR A 202 -19.68 10.74 -3.86
C TYR A 202 -21.09 10.87 -3.29
N LYS A 203 -21.98 11.57 -3.99
CA LYS A 203 -23.38 11.70 -3.59
C LYS A 203 -24.12 10.36 -3.57
N VAL A 204 -25.13 10.25 -2.71
CA VAL A 204 -26.09 9.13 -2.70
C VAL A 204 -27.24 9.45 -3.65
N ARG A 205 -27.28 8.79 -4.80
CA ARG A 205 -28.33 9.02 -5.81
C ARG A 205 -29.71 8.49 -5.37
N THR A 206 -30.75 9.15 -5.86
CA THR A 206 -32.16 8.74 -5.69
C THR A 206 -32.52 7.49 -6.49
N TRP A 207 -31.73 7.11 -7.48
CA TRP A 207 -31.88 5.88 -8.28
C TRP A 207 -30.57 5.08 -8.27
N ARG A 208 -30.64 3.78 -8.58
CA ARG A 208 -29.48 2.88 -8.62
C ARG A 208 -29.59 1.94 -9.80
N LEU A 209 -28.42 1.55 -10.32
CA LEU A 209 -28.33 0.43 -11.25
C LEU A 209 -27.98 -0.87 -10.52
N TRP A 210 -28.24 -1.99 -11.19
CA TRP A 210 -27.95 -3.32 -10.67
C TRP A 210 -26.46 -3.50 -10.38
N GLY A 211 -26.14 -4.22 -9.30
CA GLY A 211 -24.76 -4.56 -8.91
C GLY A 211 -23.98 -3.49 -8.13
N GLU A 212 -24.50 -2.27 -7.96
CA GLU A 212 -23.83 -1.23 -7.16
C GLU A 212 -23.58 -1.68 -5.69
N THR A 213 -22.50 -1.18 -5.07
CA THR A 213 -22.15 -1.48 -3.67
C THR A 213 -23.01 -0.72 -2.65
N GLY A 214 -23.19 -1.29 -1.45
CA GLY A 214 -23.88 -0.64 -0.32
C GLY A 214 -25.40 -0.50 -0.46
N LYS A 215 -26.09 -1.48 -1.07
CA LYS A 215 -27.55 -1.47 -1.31
C LYS A 215 -28.37 -1.10 -0.06
N ALA A 216 -28.11 -1.76 1.07
CA ALA A 216 -28.83 -1.54 2.32
C ALA A 216 -28.69 -0.09 2.83
N TYR A 217 -27.48 0.47 2.75
CA TYR A 217 -27.22 1.86 3.12
C TYR A 217 -28.01 2.84 2.25
N VAL A 218 -27.99 2.66 0.92
CA VAL A 218 -28.74 3.55 0.03
C VAL A 218 -30.24 3.46 0.28
N HIS A 219 -30.77 2.27 0.56
CA HIS A 219 -32.19 2.11 0.91
C HIS A 219 -32.53 2.86 2.21
N LYS A 220 -31.66 2.78 3.22
CA LYS A 220 -31.82 3.52 4.48
C LYS A 220 -31.82 5.03 4.24
N VAL A 221 -30.85 5.56 3.47
CA VAL A 221 -30.78 6.99 3.14
C VAL A 221 -32.04 7.45 2.39
N LYS A 222 -32.55 6.66 1.44
CA LYS A 222 -33.80 6.97 0.74
C LYS A 222 -35.02 6.98 1.65
N ALA A 223 -35.12 6.00 2.54
CA ALA A 223 -36.21 5.93 3.51
C ALA A 223 -36.19 7.15 4.44
N ASN A 224 -35.01 7.53 4.93
CA ASN A 224 -34.79 8.72 5.75
C ASN A 224 -35.21 10.01 5.03
N ARG A 225 -34.76 10.19 3.77
CA ARG A 225 -35.17 11.34 2.92
C ARG A 225 -36.68 11.41 2.75
N LYS A 226 -37.33 10.26 2.48
CA LYS A 226 -38.79 10.20 2.31
C LYS A 226 -39.55 10.51 3.61
N ALA A 227 -39.01 10.09 4.74
CA ALA A 227 -39.63 10.33 6.05
C ALA A 227 -39.31 11.72 6.63
N GLY A 228 -38.37 12.48 6.04
CA GLY A 228 -37.86 13.71 6.62
C GLY A 228 -37.11 13.47 7.94
N ILE A 229 -36.55 12.26 8.13
CA ILE A 229 -35.89 11.85 9.37
C ILE A 229 -34.38 11.83 9.19
N GLY A 230 -33.68 12.59 10.03
CA GLY A 230 -32.23 12.62 10.10
C GLY A 230 -31.57 13.51 9.05
N LEU A 231 -30.28 13.74 9.23
CA LEU A 231 -29.46 14.56 8.34
C LEU A 231 -29.14 13.79 7.05
N ASP A 232 -29.33 14.45 5.90
CA ASP A 232 -28.95 13.91 4.61
C ASP A 232 -27.41 13.84 4.52
N PRO A 233 -26.81 12.68 4.21
CA PRO A 233 -25.35 12.59 4.01
C PRO A 233 -24.84 13.42 2.84
N ASP A 234 -25.70 13.85 1.92
CA ASP A 234 -25.36 14.71 0.79
C ASP A 234 -25.51 16.20 1.08
N ASP A 235 -26.13 16.57 2.19
CA ASP A 235 -26.19 17.96 2.62
C ASP A 235 -24.89 18.30 3.36
N PRO A 236 -24.11 19.28 2.87
CA PRO A 236 -23.04 19.80 3.68
C PRO A 236 -23.69 20.36 4.94
N LEU A 237 -23.42 19.73 6.07
CA LEU A 237 -23.58 20.39 7.36
C LEU A 237 -22.57 21.53 7.34
N ASP A 238 -22.91 22.65 6.73
CA ASP A 238 -22.29 23.91 7.09
C ASP A 238 -22.83 24.18 8.48
N PRO A 239 -22.03 24.03 9.56
CA PRO A 239 -22.49 24.44 10.87
C PRO A 239 -22.87 25.91 10.73
N VAL A 240 -24.17 26.20 10.88
CA VAL A 240 -24.77 27.50 10.58
C VAL A 240 -23.92 28.61 11.21
N GLY A 241 -23.20 29.37 10.37
CA GLY A 241 -22.35 30.49 10.80
C GLY A 241 -20.84 30.25 10.90
N MET A 242 -20.28 29.12 10.46
CA MET A 242 -18.82 29.02 10.27
C MET A 242 -18.37 29.60 8.93
N ASP A 243 -17.23 30.28 8.94
CA ASP A 243 -16.59 30.74 7.71
C ASP A 243 -16.15 29.57 6.80
N ASP A 244 -16.01 29.85 5.51
CA ASP A 244 -15.62 28.85 4.50
C ASP A 244 -14.26 28.19 4.82
N GLN A 245 -13.37 28.88 5.56
CA GLN A 245 -12.04 28.36 5.90
C GLN A 245 -12.09 27.30 7.02
N LEU A 246 -12.91 27.51 8.04
CA LEU A 246 -13.19 26.54 9.09
C LEU A 246 -13.82 25.28 8.49
N SER A 247 -14.71 25.42 7.51
CA SER A 247 -15.35 24.28 6.85
C SER A 247 -14.34 23.37 6.12
N ASP A 248 -13.29 23.92 5.50
CA ASP A 248 -12.27 23.12 4.81
C ASP A 248 -11.40 22.34 5.81
N ASN A 249 -11.20 22.85 7.02
CA ASN A 249 -10.48 22.16 8.09
C ASN A 249 -11.24 20.93 8.64
N TYR A 250 -12.58 20.88 8.52
CA TYR A 250 -13.37 19.72 8.94
C TYR A 250 -13.43 18.61 7.90
N ARG A 251 -13.21 18.95 6.62
CA ARG A 251 -13.21 17.99 5.51
C ARG A 251 -11.98 17.09 5.62
N ALA A 252 -12.22 15.80 5.50
CA ALA A 252 -11.14 14.83 5.60
C ALA A 252 -10.22 14.97 4.39
N ARG A 253 -8.90 14.87 4.62
CA ARG A 253 -7.89 14.91 3.55
C ARG A 253 -6.85 13.82 3.73
N ALA A 254 -6.08 13.55 2.68
CA ALA A 254 -4.91 12.70 2.78
C ALA A 254 -3.77 13.46 3.47
N ASP A 255 -3.01 12.77 4.31
CA ASP A 255 -1.76 13.31 4.85
C ASP A 255 -0.69 13.30 3.75
N HIS A 256 -0.70 12.24 2.94
CA HIS A 256 0.31 11.96 1.93
C HIS A 256 -0.29 11.36 0.66
N VAL A 257 0.46 11.50 -0.43
CA VAL A 257 0.13 10.96 -1.75
C VAL A 257 1.37 10.30 -2.34
N VAL A 258 1.21 9.08 -2.87
CA VAL A 258 2.25 8.38 -3.63
C VAL A 258 1.72 8.09 -5.02
N TYR A 259 2.58 8.30 -6.02
CA TYR A 259 2.30 7.97 -7.41
C TYR A 259 3.05 6.72 -7.81
N LEU A 260 2.33 5.81 -8.46
CA LEU A 260 2.89 4.61 -9.04
C LEU A 260 2.60 4.63 -10.54
N ASP A 261 3.66 4.71 -11.33
CA ASP A 261 3.60 4.88 -12.78
C ASP A 261 4.13 3.63 -13.50
N TRP A 262 3.47 3.26 -14.59
CA TRP A 262 3.91 2.23 -15.53
C TRP A 262 4.77 2.90 -16.60
N GLU A 263 6.09 2.92 -16.41
CA GLU A 263 7.01 3.77 -17.17
C GLU A 263 7.00 3.51 -18.67
N HIS A 264 7.04 2.23 -19.06
CA HIS A 264 7.37 1.88 -20.44
C HIS A 264 6.46 0.78 -21.01
N PRO A 265 5.17 1.07 -21.24
CA PRO A 265 4.18 0.07 -21.62
C PRO A 265 4.48 -0.69 -22.91
N PHE A 266 5.20 -0.06 -23.84
CA PHE A 266 5.51 -0.61 -25.16
C PHE A 266 7.01 -0.91 -25.35
N SER A 267 7.78 -1.00 -24.26
CA SER A 267 9.22 -1.29 -24.33
C SER A 267 9.56 -2.75 -24.01
N ARG A 268 10.84 -3.10 -24.15
CA ARG A 268 11.40 -4.36 -23.64
C ARG A 268 11.24 -4.52 -22.11
N HIS A 269 10.99 -3.42 -21.40
CA HIS A 269 10.70 -3.36 -19.97
C HIS A 269 9.22 -3.06 -19.69
N ALA A 270 8.31 -3.62 -20.49
CA ALA A 270 6.85 -3.47 -20.35
C ALA A 270 6.26 -3.88 -18.99
N ARG A 271 7.07 -4.41 -18.06
CA ARG A 271 6.66 -4.83 -16.71
C ARG A 271 7.51 -4.14 -15.66
N GLN A 272 7.75 -2.85 -15.85
CA GLN A 272 8.44 -2.01 -14.89
C GLN A 272 7.51 -0.89 -14.44
N TYR A 273 7.34 -0.80 -13.13
CA TYR A 273 6.52 0.24 -12.53
C TYR A 273 7.30 0.91 -11.43
N HIS A 274 7.21 2.23 -11.37
CA HIS A 274 8.02 3.09 -10.55
C HIS A 274 7.15 3.85 -9.57
N PHE A 275 7.63 3.98 -8.33
CA PHE A 275 7.10 4.94 -7.37
C PHE A 275 8.23 5.47 -6.52
N ARG A 276 8.10 6.72 -6.07
CA ARG A 276 9.03 7.36 -5.15
C ARG A 276 8.40 7.45 -3.77
N TYR A 277 9.15 7.11 -2.72
CA TYR A 277 8.73 7.27 -1.33
C TYR A 277 9.90 7.77 -0.49
N ASN A 278 9.72 8.91 0.17
CA ASN A 278 10.76 9.57 0.97
C ASN A 278 12.12 9.65 0.24
N GLU A 279 12.10 10.21 -0.97
CA GLU A 279 13.29 10.38 -1.83
C GLU A 279 13.97 9.09 -2.33
N VAL A 280 13.46 7.91 -1.97
CA VAL A 280 13.94 6.62 -2.48
C VAL A 280 13.06 6.17 -3.64
N ASP A 281 13.69 5.75 -4.73
CA ASP A 281 13.02 5.20 -5.90
C ASP A 281 12.80 3.69 -5.74
N PHE A 282 11.56 3.25 -5.99
CA PHE A 282 11.15 1.86 -5.93
C PHE A 282 10.62 1.39 -7.27
N TYR A 283 10.95 0.15 -7.61
CA TYR A 283 10.54 -0.45 -8.87
C TYR A 283 9.96 -1.84 -8.66
N TRP A 284 8.76 -2.06 -9.18
CA TRP A 284 8.23 -3.40 -9.43
C TRP A 284 8.68 -3.85 -10.82
N LYS A 285 9.58 -4.83 -10.87
CA LYS A 285 10.17 -5.35 -12.12
C LYS A 285 9.68 -6.77 -12.41
N GLY A 286 9.26 -7.01 -13.64
CA GLY A 286 8.98 -8.36 -14.16
C GLY A 286 10.20 -9.26 -14.05
N THR A 287 10.03 -10.44 -13.45
CA THR A 287 11.10 -11.43 -13.35
C THR A 287 10.85 -12.60 -14.30
N LYS A 288 11.94 -13.11 -14.89
CA LYS A 288 11.94 -14.33 -15.72
C LYS A 288 12.22 -15.60 -14.90
N THR A 289 12.49 -15.45 -13.61
CA THR A 289 13.29 -16.39 -12.79
C THR A 289 12.58 -17.65 -12.34
N ILE A 290 11.33 -17.90 -12.74
CA ILE A 290 10.64 -19.15 -12.37
C ILE A 290 10.58 -20.05 -13.60
N GLU A 291 11.58 -20.93 -13.71
CA GLU A 291 11.55 -22.07 -14.61
C GLU A 291 10.50 -23.07 -14.11
N LYS A 292 9.25 -22.88 -14.55
CA LYS A 292 8.27 -23.97 -14.50
C LYS A 292 8.36 -24.77 -15.79
N SER A 293 8.62 -26.06 -15.67
CA SER A 293 8.57 -27.01 -16.77
C SER A 293 7.12 -27.17 -17.28
N GLY A 294 6.95 -27.25 -18.60
CA GLY A 294 5.66 -27.47 -19.27
C GLY A 294 5.17 -26.28 -20.12
N PHE A 295 4.19 -26.56 -21.00
CA PHE A 295 3.62 -25.61 -21.98
C PHE A 295 3.05 -24.34 -21.31
N PHE A 296 2.35 -24.49 -20.18
CA PHE A 296 1.82 -23.37 -19.39
C PHE A 296 2.90 -22.53 -18.69
N GLY A 297 4.12 -23.05 -18.57
CA GLY A 297 5.27 -22.31 -18.02
C GLY A 297 5.62 -21.09 -18.85
N ARG A 298 5.45 -21.14 -20.20
CA ARG A 298 5.72 -20.00 -21.08
C ARG A 298 4.77 -18.82 -20.82
N PHE A 299 3.49 -19.08 -20.58
CA PHE A 299 2.51 -18.03 -20.21
C PHE A 299 2.71 -17.51 -18.78
N LEU A 300 3.26 -18.34 -17.88
CA LEU A 300 3.53 -17.99 -16.49
C LEU A 300 4.78 -17.14 -16.28
N ARG A 301 5.79 -17.24 -17.16
CA ARG A 301 7.03 -16.45 -17.13
C ARG A 301 6.77 -14.94 -17.02
N TYR A 302 5.59 -14.48 -17.42
CA TYR A 302 5.21 -13.08 -17.45
C TYR A 302 4.39 -12.60 -16.25
N ASN A 303 4.35 -13.31 -15.11
CA ASN A 303 3.49 -12.87 -13.97
C ASN A 303 4.22 -12.69 -12.64
N HIS A 304 5.51 -13.02 -12.59
CA HIS A 304 6.31 -12.82 -11.40
C HIS A 304 6.87 -11.40 -11.39
N LEU A 305 6.86 -10.76 -10.23
CA LEU A 305 7.39 -9.41 -10.03
C LEU A 305 8.37 -9.44 -8.86
N LYS A 306 9.38 -8.58 -8.89
CA LYS A 306 10.22 -8.27 -7.74
C LYS A 306 10.12 -6.79 -7.42
N LEU A 307 10.05 -6.45 -6.14
CA LEU A 307 10.18 -5.10 -5.66
C LEU A 307 11.66 -4.84 -5.38
N VAL A 308 12.21 -3.81 -6.01
CA VAL A 308 13.56 -3.34 -5.74
C VAL A 308 13.54 -1.88 -5.31
N ALA A 309 14.31 -1.54 -4.29
CA ALA A 309 14.65 -0.16 -3.98
C ALA A 309 15.99 0.20 -4.62
N GLN A 310 16.06 1.40 -5.17
CA GLN A 310 17.27 1.99 -5.68
C GLN A 310 17.84 2.89 -4.59
N ILE A 311 19.00 2.50 -4.06
CA ILE A 311 19.65 3.24 -2.98
C ILE A 311 20.38 4.44 -3.58
N PRO A 312 20.27 5.64 -3.00
CA PRO A 312 21.06 6.79 -3.45
C PRO A 312 22.55 6.45 -3.35
N ALA A 313 23.31 6.71 -4.42
CA ALA A 313 24.74 6.47 -4.44
C ALA A 313 25.42 7.40 -3.42
N ILE A 314 26.34 6.85 -2.63
CA ILE A 314 27.10 7.61 -1.63
C ILE A 314 28.19 8.46 -2.31
N ASP A 315 28.70 8.00 -3.46
CA ASP A 315 29.71 8.70 -4.27
C ASP A 315 29.13 9.14 -5.62
N GLU A 316 29.18 10.45 -5.89
CA GLU A 316 28.76 11.04 -7.16
C GLU A 316 29.66 10.66 -8.35
N ALA A 317 30.84 10.09 -8.09
CA ALA A 317 31.85 9.78 -9.10
C ALA A 317 31.51 8.55 -9.97
N ASP A 318 30.62 7.66 -9.53
CA ASP A 318 30.24 6.45 -10.27
C ASP A 318 28.72 6.36 -10.47
N GLN A 319 28.16 7.38 -11.15
CA GLN A 319 26.73 7.45 -11.49
C GLN A 319 26.24 6.27 -12.35
N THR A 320 27.15 5.47 -12.89
CA THR A 320 26.89 4.33 -13.76
C THR A 320 26.24 3.15 -13.04
N PHE A 321 26.52 2.95 -11.75
CA PHE A 321 25.95 1.84 -10.99
C PHE A 321 25.15 2.32 -9.78
N LYS A 322 23.83 2.44 -9.95
CA LYS A 322 22.92 2.70 -8.83
C LYS A 322 22.58 1.39 -8.11
N PRO A 323 23.07 1.15 -6.88
CA PRO A 323 22.84 -0.10 -6.17
C PRO A 323 21.34 -0.36 -5.95
N GLN A 324 20.93 -1.61 -6.15
CA GLN A 324 19.54 -2.04 -5.98
C GLN A 324 19.45 -3.14 -4.93
N VAL A 325 18.44 -3.05 -4.07
CA VAL A 325 18.14 -4.04 -3.03
C VAL A 325 16.74 -4.60 -3.26
N CYS A 326 16.62 -5.94 -3.25
CA CYS A 326 15.34 -6.62 -3.41
C CYS A 326 14.59 -6.65 -2.08
N LEU A 327 13.39 -6.11 -2.06
CA LEU A 327 12.56 -6.01 -0.86
C LEU A 327 11.45 -7.05 -0.81
N GLY A 328 11.14 -7.67 -1.94
CA GLY A 328 10.06 -8.64 -1.99
C GLY A 328 9.81 -9.18 -3.38
N THR A 329 9.00 -10.23 -3.45
CA THR A 329 8.61 -10.87 -4.70
C THR A 329 7.13 -11.18 -4.70
N TYR A 330 6.51 -11.06 -5.87
CA TYR A 330 5.17 -11.55 -6.10
C TYR A 330 5.22 -12.73 -7.07
N THR A 331 4.54 -13.79 -6.68
CA THR A 331 4.38 -15.03 -7.43
C THR A 331 2.91 -15.26 -7.76
N CYS A 332 2.56 -15.06 -9.03
CA CYS A 332 1.21 -15.34 -9.51
C CYS A 332 0.86 -16.83 -9.38
N SER A 333 -0.40 -17.10 -9.08
CA SER A 333 -1.01 -18.42 -9.11
C SER A 333 -1.85 -18.59 -10.38
N LEU A 334 -1.94 -19.82 -10.88
CA LEU A 334 -2.84 -20.20 -11.99
C LEU A 334 -4.26 -20.53 -11.51
N SER A 335 -4.44 -20.74 -10.21
CA SER A 335 -5.74 -21.06 -9.65
C SER A 335 -6.67 -19.85 -9.78
N GLN A 336 -7.87 -20.05 -10.34
CA GLN A 336 -8.92 -19.02 -10.31
C GLN A 336 -9.27 -18.59 -8.87
N LYS A 337 -9.07 -19.50 -7.90
CA LYS A 337 -9.36 -19.27 -6.48
C LYS A 337 -8.26 -18.52 -5.74
N LYS A 338 -7.08 -18.29 -6.34
CA LYS A 338 -5.95 -17.60 -5.69
C LYS A 338 -5.18 -16.77 -6.72
N CYS A 339 -5.11 -15.46 -6.50
CA CYS A 339 -4.36 -14.56 -7.37
C CYS A 339 -2.85 -14.85 -7.30
N GLY A 340 -2.29 -15.05 -6.11
CA GLY A 340 -0.87 -15.34 -5.96
C GLY A 340 -0.37 -15.29 -4.53
N ARG A 341 0.95 -15.20 -4.40
CA ARG A 341 1.70 -15.09 -3.16
C ARG A 341 2.62 -13.88 -3.23
N LEU A 342 2.53 -12.97 -2.28
CA LEU A 342 3.43 -11.83 -2.12
C LEU A 342 4.36 -12.12 -0.94
N GLU A 343 5.67 -12.03 -1.13
CA GLU A 343 6.69 -12.18 -0.10
C GLU A 343 7.39 -10.85 0.08
N LEU A 344 7.42 -10.35 1.31
CA LEU A 344 8.16 -9.16 1.71
C LEU A 344 9.29 -9.58 2.65
N TYR A 345 10.51 -9.14 2.36
CA TYR A 345 11.71 -9.47 3.12
C TYR A 345 11.86 -8.47 4.26
N ASP A 346 11.23 -8.77 5.40
CA ASP A 346 11.02 -7.82 6.51
C ASP A 346 12.34 -7.27 7.05
N SER A 347 13.37 -8.10 7.20
CA SER A 347 14.69 -7.67 7.68
C SER A 347 15.35 -6.67 6.72
N VAL A 348 15.24 -6.90 5.41
CA VAL A 348 15.79 -6.00 4.38
C VAL A 348 15.01 -4.69 4.31
N ILE A 349 13.67 -4.76 4.41
CA ILE A 349 12.81 -3.58 4.45
C ILE A 349 13.10 -2.77 5.73
N LEU A 350 13.31 -3.44 6.86
CA LEU A 350 13.67 -2.80 8.12
C LEU A 350 14.99 -2.03 8.01
N GLN A 351 16.04 -2.68 7.48
CA GLN A 351 17.34 -2.02 7.27
C GLN A 351 17.21 -0.79 6.35
N LEU A 352 16.50 -0.92 5.23
CA LEU A 352 16.24 0.23 4.35
C LEU A 352 15.49 1.34 5.08
N ALA A 353 14.47 0.97 5.87
CA ALA A 353 13.63 1.92 6.59
C ALA A 353 14.39 2.64 7.72
N GLU A 354 15.33 1.99 8.40
CA GLU A 354 16.15 2.62 9.44
C GLU A 354 17.17 3.60 8.83
N VAL A 355 17.81 3.21 7.72
CA VAL A 355 18.90 4.01 7.14
C VAL A 355 18.40 5.18 6.28
N TYR A 356 17.42 4.95 5.41
CA TYR A 356 17.04 5.93 4.37
C TYR A 356 15.66 6.57 4.58
N ILE A 357 14.76 5.91 5.30
CA ILE A 357 13.35 6.35 5.41
C ILE A 357 13.06 6.94 6.81
N GLN A 358 13.80 6.50 7.83
CA GLN A 358 13.73 6.96 9.23
C GLN A 358 12.34 6.79 9.88
N VAL A 359 11.59 5.76 9.53
CA VAL A 359 10.18 5.59 9.97
C VAL A 359 10.03 5.06 11.40
N ILE A 360 11.08 4.45 11.98
CA ILE A 360 10.98 3.66 13.22
C ILE A 360 11.50 4.43 14.46
N GLY A 361 11.87 5.70 14.31
CA GLY A 361 12.45 6.53 15.38
C GLY A 361 13.94 6.26 15.60
N THR A 362 14.59 7.09 16.43
CA THR A 362 16.03 7.01 16.67
C THR A 362 16.43 5.69 17.34
N PRO A 363 17.56 5.07 16.93
CA PRO A 363 18.08 3.83 17.50
C PRO A 363 18.59 4.05 18.93
N GLY A 364 17.68 4.11 19.91
CA GLY A 364 18.01 4.42 21.31
C GLY A 364 17.96 3.24 22.27
N LEU A 365 17.36 2.11 21.88
CA LEU A 365 17.23 0.92 22.73
C LEU A 365 17.60 -0.32 21.93
N ARG A 366 18.29 -1.28 22.57
CA ARG A 366 18.51 -2.65 22.07
C ARG A 366 17.18 -3.38 22.02
N GLU A 367 16.32 -2.93 21.14
CA GLU A 367 15.02 -3.52 20.92
C GLU A 367 15.18 -4.71 19.99
N GLU A 368 14.57 -5.83 20.35
CA GLU A 368 14.60 -7.05 19.55
C GLU A 368 14.11 -6.77 18.13
N GLU A 369 14.82 -7.31 17.12
CA GLU A 369 14.49 -7.12 15.71
C GLU A 369 13.02 -7.46 15.39
N ARG A 370 12.46 -8.45 16.09
CA ARG A 370 11.05 -8.84 16.00
C ARG A 370 10.10 -7.67 16.31
N ILE A 371 10.37 -6.92 17.37
CA ILE A 371 9.54 -5.77 17.78
C ILE A 371 9.66 -4.64 16.75
N LYS A 372 10.87 -4.41 16.22
CA LYS A 372 11.09 -3.44 15.14
C LYS A 372 10.31 -3.82 13.87
N VAL A 373 10.32 -5.09 13.48
CA VAL A 373 9.54 -5.60 12.34
C VAL A 373 8.03 -5.41 12.57
N LEU A 374 7.54 -5.63 13.79
CA LEU A 374 6.13 -5.35 14.10
C LEU A 374 5.78 -3.87 13.95
N ARG A 375 6.66 -2.97 14.43
CA ARG A 375 6.46 -1.52 14.26
C ARG A 375 6.49 -1.14 12.79
N LEU A 376 7.47 -1.66 12.03
CA LEU A 376 7.57 -1.48 10.58
C LEU A 376 6.26 -1.83 9.88
N LYS A 377 5.66 -2.98 10.18
CA LYS A 377 4.39 -3.43 9.58
C LYS A 377 3.21 -2.50 9.86
N LYS A 378 3.26 -1.75 10.97
CA LYS A 378 2.24 -0.75 11.33
C LYS A 378 2.45 0.58 10.61
N THR A 379 3.61 0.84 10.02
CA THR A 379 3.93 2.10 9.33
C THR A 379 3.16 2.29 8.02
N TRP A 380 3.06 3.55 7.58
CA TRP A 380 2.55 3.88 6.25
C TRP A 380 3.41 3.33 5.12
N PHE A 381 4.74 3.34 5.29
CA PHE A 381 5.67 2.81 4.30
C PHE A 381 5.34 1.36 3.94
N TYR A 382 5.21 0.48 4.95
CA TYR A 382 4.89 -0.93 4.70
C TYR A 382 3.51 -1.10 4.03
N ARG A 383 2.52 -0.29 4.41
CA ARG A 383 1.19 -0.30 3.77
C ARG A 383 1.27 0.15 2.31
N VAL A 384 2.12 1.12 1.97
CA VAL A 384 2.37 1.55 0.58
C VAL A 384 3.01 0.41 -0.23
N LEU A 385 3.94 -0.36 0.34
CA LEU A 385 4.51 -1.53 -0.35
C LEU A 385 3.43 -2.56 -0.71
N VAL A 386 2.52 -2.85 0.23
CA VAL A 386 1.39 -3.76 -0.01
C VAL A 386 0.40 -3.19 -1.03
N ALA A 387 0.05 -1.91 -0.92
CA ALA A 387 -0.88 -1.25 -1.83
C ALA A 387 -0.36 -1.19 -3.27
N THR A 388 0.91 -0.82 -3.45
CA THR A 388 1.54 -0.83 -4.77
C THR A 388 1.57 -2.24 -5.33
N ALA A 389 1.95 -3.26 -4.55
CA ALA A 389 1.87 -4.66 -4.99
C ALA A 389 0.47 -5.01 -5.54
N LEU A 390 -0.59 -4.62 -4.84
CA LEU A 390 -1.97 -4.88 -5.27
C LEU A 390 -2.35 -4.13 -6.55
N CYS A 391 -1.88 -2.91 -6.75
CA CYS A 391 -2.05 -2.17 -8.01
C CYS A 391 -1.47 -2.99 -9.17
N MET A 392 -0.24 -3.49 -9.02
CA MET A 392 0.44 -4.27 -10.07
C MET A 392 -0.32 -5.55 -10.37
N ILE A 393 -0.76 -6.26 -9.32
CA ILE A 393 -1.45 -7.54 -9.47
C ILE A 393 -2.76 -7.34 -10.22
N ASN A 394 -3.48 -6.24 -9.97
CA ASN A 394 -4.69 -5.89 -10.71
C ASN A 394 -4.37 -5.55 -12.16
N ALA A 395 -3.39 -4.66 -12.39
CA ALA A 395 -2.95 -4.27 -13.73
C ALA A 395 -2.58 -5.49 -14.59
N GLU A 396 -1.72 -6.37 -14.08
CA GLU A 396 -1.26 -7.56 -14.81
C GLU A 396 -2.39 -8.58 -15.02
N LYS A 397 -3.39 -8.65 -14.12
CA LYS A 397 -4.57 -9.49 -14.33
C LYS A 397 -5.44 -8.92 -15.45
N GLU A 398 -5.78 -7.63 -15.39
CA GLU A 398 -6.67 -6.99 -16.36
C GLU A 398 -6.03 -6.92 -17.76
N LYS A 399 -4.72 -6.70 -17.86
CA LYS A 399 -3.95 -6.81 -19.11
C LYS A 399 -4.11 -8.20 -19.75
N ARG A 400 -4.07 -9.27 -18.96
CA ARG A 400 -4.24 -10.64 -19.48
C ARG A 400 -5.66 -10.91 -19.96
N GLN A 401 -6.66 -10.41 -19.24
CA GLN A 401 -8.05 -10.55 -19.65
C GLN A 401 -8.27 -9.85 -20.99
N MET A 402 -7.79 -8.60 -21.11
CA MET A 402 -7.85 -7.86 -22.37
C MET A 402 -7.14 -8.57 -23.53
N VAL A 403 -5.91 -9.07 -23.31
CA VAL A 403 -5.18 -9.83 -24.35
C VAL A 403 -5.89 -11.13 -24.72
N GLY A 404 -6.47 -11.83 -23.74
CA GLY A 404 -7.25 -13.05 -23.96
C GLY A 404 -8.47 -12.77 -24.83
N GLU A 405 -9.27 -11.76 -24.48
CA GLU A 405 -10.43 -11.32 -25.24
C GLU A 405 -10.04 -10.91 -26.68
N TRP A 406 -8.92 -10.22 -26.85
CA TRP A 406 -8.45 -9.83 -28.19
C TRP A 406 -8.04 -11.03 -29.05
N LEU A 407 -7.40 -12.04 -28.45
CA LEU A 407 -7.02 -13.26 -29.16
C LEU A 407 -8.22 -14.13 -29.53
N GLU A 408 -9.21 -14.24 -28.62
CA GLU A 408 -10.47 -14.94 -28.87
C GLU A 408 -11.21 -14.28 -30.04
N ASN A 409 -11.37 -12.95 -30.01
CA ASN A 409 -12.03 -12.19 -31.08
C ASN A 409 -11.27 -12.28 -32.42
N ALA A 410 -9.92 -12.27 -32.40
CA ALA A 410 -9.12 -12.39 -33.62
C ALA A 410 -9.15 -13.81 -34.21
N GLY A 411 -9.26 -14.84 -33.36
CA GLY A 411 -9.39 -16.24 -33.78
C GLY A 411 -10.75 -16.54 -34.42
N GLU A 412 -11.83 -15.97 -33.89
CA GLU A 412 -13.17 -16.11 -34.47
C GLU A 412 -13.32 -15.37 -35.81
N GLY A 413 -12.61 -14.25 -36.00
CA GLY A 413 -12.61 -13.49 -37.25
C GLY A 413 -11.81 -14.11 -38.41
N ALA A 414 -10.96 -15.11 -38.15
CA ALA A 414 -10.11 -15.76 -39.16
C ALA A 414 -10.70 -17.09 -39.70
N GLY A 415 -11.88 -17.49 -39.24
CA GLY A 415 -12.59 -18.69 -39.69
C GLY A 415 -13.73 -18.44 -40.69
N GLY A 416 -13.80 -17.24 -41.29
CA GLY A 416 -14.81 -16.84 -42.27
C GLY A 416 -14.34 -16.95 -43.72
#